data_AF-A0A8N4F8T4-F1
#
_entry.id   AF-A0A8N4F8T4-F1
#
_cell.length_a   1.000
_cell.length_b   1.000
_cell.length_c   1.000
_cell.angle_alpha   90.00
_cell.angle_beta   90.00
_cell.angle_gamma   90.00
#
_symmetry.space_group_name_H-M   'P 1'
#
loop_
_entity.id
_entity.type
_entity.pdbx_description
1 polymer ?
#
loop_
_entity_poly.entity_id
_entity_poly.type
_entity_poly.pdbx_seq_one_letter_code
_entity_poly.pdbx_strand_id
1 'polypeptide(L)'
;MNLKKETVGRGRDEASGSGLPPPSPPPGDGQVGELVASLNRRRMYREVTLALRSGLRDAMADFSFLRIRGLRNLLKFLRSVGDSDASIRLFRHSQTFPELQVIPVLFQNTLRQSKDNPVVTLDHIFGVEPMKIIGPATDSEVALALRVLEGCCLLHSGSASLAYKHKAIKVLINILSTRGVLEQEACLDALLALMLDCSSNQMVFEECRGIEKVTELIKDEQGGENISCLGNRDHIKPYVGASWIGA
;
A
#
# COMPACT_ATOMS: atom_id res chain seq x y z
N MET A 1 26.55 -84.11 17.70
CA MET A 1 27.81 -84.33 18.44
C MET A 1 28.00 -83.19 19.41
N ASN A 2 28.06 -83.52 20.70
CA ASN A 2 28.45 -82.63 21.78
C ASN A 2 29.88 -82.09 21.53
N LEU A 3 30.14 -80.82 21.82
CA LEU A 3 30.98 -80.47 22.96
C LEU A 3 30.96 -78.97 23.27
N LYS A 4 30.55 -78.72 24.50
CA LYS A 4 30.65 -77.52 25.32
C LYS A 4 32.13 -77.21 25.62
N LYS A 5 32.53 -75.94 25.60
CA LYS A 5 33.60 -75.44 26.49
C LYS A 5 33.47 -73.93 26.70
N GLU A 6 32.94 -73.57 27.86
CA GLU A 6 33.21 -72.32 28.54
C GLU A 6 34.70 -72.26 28.93
N THR A 7 35.31 -71.09 28.82
CA THR A 7 36.40 -70.70 29.73
C THR A 7 36.15 -69.27 30.18
N VAL A 8 35.87 -69.17 31.48
CA VAL A 8 35.78 -67.93 32.26
C VAL A 8 37.21 -67.42 32.48
N GLY A 9 37.48 -66.19 32.05
CA GLY A 9 38.66 -65.42 32.43
C GLY A 9 38.24 -64.13 33.11
N ARG A 10 38.21 -64.14 34.44
CA ARG A 10 37.99 -62.96 35.29
C ARG A 10 39.29 -62.16 35.34
N GLY A 11 39.26 -60.94 34.81
CA GLY A 11 40.24 -59.89 35.06
C GLY A 11 39.51 -58.56 35.19
N ARG A 12 39.31 -58.10 36.43
CA ARG A 12 38.98 -56.71 36.74
C ARG A 12 40.30 -55.96 36.72
N ASP A 13 40.36 -54.86 35.99
CA ASP A 13 41.12 -53.66 36.39
C ASP A 13 40.37 -52.44 35.85
N GLU A 14 39.92 -51.61 36.79
CA GLU A 14 39.38 -50.29 36.55
C GLU A 14 40.54 -49.34 36.21
N ALA A 15 40.41 -48.57 35.13
CA ALA A 15 41.15 -47.32 34.98
C ALA A 15 40.24 -46.32 34.26
N SER A 16 39.76 -45.36 35.05
CA SER A 16 39.08 -44.14 34.63
C SER A 16 39.77 -43.47 33.44
N GLY A 17 39.07 -43.45 32.30
CA GLY A 17 39.35 -42.56 31.18
C GLY A 17 38.15 -41.66 30.97
N SER A 18 38.17 -40.47 31.57
CA SER A 18 37.24 -39.38 31.30
C SER A 18 37.36 -38.94 29.83
N GLY A 19 36.57 -39.56 28.96
CA GLY A 19 36.38 -39.10 27.59
C GLY A 19 35.62 -37.78 27.62
N LEU A 20 36.34 -36.67 27.45
CA LEU A 20 35.74 -35.37 27.18
C LEU A 20 34.81 -35.49 25.96
N PRO A 21 33.59 -34.89 26.00
CA PRO A 21 32.76 -34.79 24.81
C PRO A 21 33.54 -34.03 23.72
N PRO A 22 33.37 -34.38 22.43
CA PRO A 22 34.06 -33.69 21.35
C PRO A 22 33.79 -32.19 21.43
N PRO A 23 34.79 -31.33 21.16
CA PRO A 23 34.62 -29.89 21.20
C PRO A 23 33.48 -29.52 20.25
N SER A 24 32.50 -28.77 20.75
CA SER A 24 31.45 -28.17 19.93
C SER A 24 32.12 -27.39 18.80
N PRO A 25 31.63 -27.51 17.54
CA PRO A 25 32.21 -26.79 16.42
C PRO A 25 32.24 -25.30 16.75
N PRO A 26 33.31 -24.57 16.36
CA PRO A 26 33.36 -23.13 16.58
C PRO A 26 32.10 -22.51 15.96
N PRO A 27 31.51 -21.46 16.58
CA PRO A 27 30.37 -20.78 15.98
C PRO A 27 30.77 -20.34 14.58
N GLY A 28 30.27 -21.07 13.59
CA GLY A 28 30.64 -20.87 12.20
C GLY A 28 30.06 -19.55 11.71
N ASP A 29 30.73 -18.91 10.76
CA ASP A 29 30.28 -17.68 10.10
C ASP A 29 28.80 -17.75 9.65
N GLY A 30 28.28 -18.95 9.38
CA GLY A 30 26.87 -19.21 9.08
C GLY A 30 25.88 -18.87 10.20
N GLN A 31 26.20 -19.12 11.48
CA GLN A 31 25.31 -18.78 12.61
C GLN A 31 25.22 -17.27 12.82
N VAL A 32 26.35 -16.57 12.66
CA VAL A 32 26.39 -15.10 12.72
C VAL A 32 25.63 -14.51 11.53
N GLY A 33 25.82 -15.06 10.33
CA GLY A 33 25.08 -14.64 9.13
C GLY A 33 23.57 -14.81 9.26
N GLU A 34 23.10 -15.93 9.83
CA GLU A 34 21.68 -16.16 10.09
C GLU A 34 21.11 -15.18 11.12
N LEU A 35 21.85 -14.91 12.19
CA LEU A 35 21.46 -13.92 13.18
C LEU A 35 21.32 -12.52 12.57
N VAL A 36 22.30 -12.10 11.76
CA VAL A 36 22.27 -10.82 11.04
C VAL A 36 21.07 -10.74 10.10
N ALA A 37 20.79 -11.81 9.33
CA ALA A 37 19.63 -11.88 8.46
C ALA A 37 18.30 -11.78 9.24
N SER A 38 18.21 -12.43 10.41
CA SER A 38 17.06 -12.37 11.31
C SER A 38 16.84 -10.96 11.88
N LEU A 39 17.91 -10.31 12.33
CA LEU A 39 17.86 -8.93 12.82
C LEU A 39 17.46 -7.94 11.72
N ASN A 40 18.02 -8.08 10.52
CA ASN A 40 17.64 -7.27 9.36
C ASN A 40 16.16 -7.45 9.01
N ARG A 41 15.65 -8.69 9.04
CA ARG A 41 14.23 -8.96 8.84
C ARG A 41 13.37 -8.23 9.87
N ARG A 42 13.70 -8.35 11.16
CA ARG A 42 12.98 -7.65 12.26
C ARG A 42 13.02 -6.13 12.11
N ARG A 43 14.16 -5.58 11.69
CA ARG A 43 14.30 -4.15 11.39
C ARG A 43 13.35 -3.73 10.27
N MET A 44 13.34 -4.44 9.14
CA MET A 44 12.44 -4.13 8.02
C MET A 44 10.96 -4.19 8.42
N TYR A 45 10.55 -5.20 9.20
CA TYR A 45 9.18 -5.27 9.74
C TYR A 45 8.82 -4.01 10.53
N ARG A 46 9.71 -3.58 11.44
CA ARG A 46 9.49 -2.37 12.24
C ARG A 46 9.40 -1.12 11.37
N GLU A 47 10.29 -0.97 10.39
CA GLU A 47 10.30 0.17 9.48
C GLU A 47 9.01 0.26 8.66
N VAL A 48 8.56 -0.86 8.07
CA VAL A 48 7.29 -0.95 7.34
C VAL A 48 6.11 -0.59 8.24
N THR A 49 6.02 -1.20 9.42
CA THR A 49 4.91 -0.93 10.35
C THR A 49 4.91 0.52 10.84
N LEU A 50 6.07 1.09 11.15
CA LEU A 50 6.17 2.47 11.61
C LEU A 50 5.82 3.46 10.50
N ALA A 51 6.31 3.24 9.27
CA ALA A 51 5.99 4.08 8.12
C ALA A 51 4.48 4.10 7.84
N LEU A 52 3.85 2.91 7.81
CA LEU A 52 2.40 2.79 7.64
C LEU A 52 1.63 3.47 8.77
N ARG A 53 1.92 3.15 10.04
CA ARG A 53 1.20 3.75 11.18
C ARG A 53 1.32 5.27 11.23
N SER A 54 2.50 5.82 10.91
CA SER A 54 2.70 7.26 10.86
C SER A 54 1.93 7.88 9.70
N GLY A 55 2.05 7.33 8.49
CA GLY A 55 1.38 7.84 7.30
C GLY A 55 -0.14 7.77 7.40
N LEU A 56 -0.69 6.65 7.90
CA LEU A 56 -2.13 6.46 8.07
C LEU A 56 -2.70 7.38 9.15
N ARG A 57 -2.01 7.55 10.28
CA ARG A 57 -2.43 8.47 11.33
C ARG A 57 -2.59 9.89 10.81
N ASP A 58 -1.63 10.36 10.03
CA ASP A 58 -1.66 11.69 9.42
C ASP A 58 -2.76 11.78 8.33
N ALA A 59 -2.90 10.74 7.50
CA ALA A 59 -3.94 10.64 6.46
C ALA A 59 -5.38 10.61 7.03
N MET A 60 -5.54 10.19 8.28
CA MET A 60 -6.81 10.19 9.02
C MET A 60 -7.10 11.50 9.77
N ALA A 61 -6.22 12.50 9.68
CA ALA A 61 -6.37 13.71 10.44
C ALA A 61 -7.55 14.59 9.96
N ASP A 62 -8.12 15.36 10.88
CA ASP A 62 -9.23 16.29 10.58
C ASP A 62 -8.75 17.47 9.70
N PHE A 63 -7.46 17.79 9.72
CA PHE A 63 -6.85 18.90 8.97
C PHE A 63 -6.22 18.47 7.64
N SER A 64 -6.57 19.18 6.56
CA SER A 64 -6.06 18.94 5.20
C SER A 64 -4.52 18.87 5.12
N PHE A 65 -3.80 19.79 5.76
CA PHE A 65 -2.32 19.81 5.70
C PHE A 65 -1.70 18.53 6.30
N LEU A 66 -2.29 17.98 7.36
CA LEU A 66 -1.86 16.71 7.95
C LEU A 66 -2.18 15.55 7.02
N ARG A 67 -3.37 15.53 6.41
CA ARG A 67 -3.73 14.49 5.44
C ARG A 67 -2.80 14.48 4.24
N ILE A 68 -2.49 15.64 3.66
CA ILE A 68 -1.51 15.78 2.58
C ILE A 68 -0.14 15.23 3.02
N ARG A 69 0.33 15.59 4.21
CA ARG A 69 1.60 15.07 4.76
C ARG A 69 1.57 13.55 4.88
N GLY A 70 0.48 12.98 5.40
CA GLY A 70 0.28 11.55 5.52
C GLY A 70 0.30 10.84 4.17
N LEU A 71 -0.46 11.34 3.19
CA LEU A 71 -0.53 10.79 1.84
C LEU A 71 0.82 10.87 1.11
N ARG A 72 1.57 11.97 1.24
CA ARG A 72 2.94 12.07 0.69
C ARG A 72 3.89 11.06 1.33
N ASN A 73 3.81 10.88 2.64
CA ASN A 73 4.63 9.89 3.35
C ASN A 73 4.29 8.46 2.92
N LEU A 74 3.00 8.15 2.76
CA LEU A 74 2.54 6.87 2.24
C LEU A 74 3.02 6.64 0.80
N LEU A 75 2.90 7.63 -0.08
CA LEU A 75 3.37 7.53 -1.46
C LEU A 75 4.88 7.30 -1.54
N LYS A 76 5.66 8.06 -0.75
CA LYS A 76 7.12 7.86 -0.65
C LYS A 76 7.47 6.47 -0.13
N PHE A 77 6.74 5.99 0.88
CA PHE A 77 6.90 4.64 1.42
C PHE A 77 6.60 3.57 0.36
N LEU A 78 5.48 3.65 -0.37
CA LEU A 78 5.11 2.69 -1.42
C LEU A 78 6.18 2.62 -2.52
N ARG A 79 6.76 3.76 -2.92
CA ARG A 79 7.90 3.79 -3.85
C ARG A 79 9.08 2.98 -3.32
N SER A 80 9.49 3.21 -2.07
CA SER A 80 10.59 2.44 -1.45
C SER A 80 10.28 0.95 -1.27
N VAL A 81 9.01 0.58 -1.15
CA VAL A 81 8.60 -0.83 -1.08
C VAL A 81 8.78 -1.52 -2.42
N GLY A 82 8.57 -0.80 -3.53
CA GLY A 82 8.74 -1.31 -4.89
C GLY A 82 10.18 -1.74 -5.23
N ASP A 83 11.17 -1.33 -4.44
CA ASP A 83 12.59 -1.59 -4.71
C ASP A 83 13.02 -3.05 -4.46
N SER A 84 12.26 -3.85 -3.70
CA SER A 84 12.61 -5.26 -3.45
C SER A 84 11.43 -6.17 -3.15
N ASP A 85 11.50 -7.42 -3.62
CA ASP A 85 10.48 -8.45 -3.35
C ASP A 85 10.25 -8.71 -1.85
N ALA A 86 11.29 -8.56 -1.02
CA ALA A 86 11.17 -8.72 0.42
C ALA A 86 10.25 -7.63 1.01
N SER A 87 10.46 -6.37 0.66
CA SER A 87 9.61 -5.26 1.08
C SER A 87 8.18 -5.40 0.55
N ILE A 88 8.01 -5.84 -0.70
CA ILE A 88 6.69 -6.10 -1.29
C ILE A 88 5.94 -7.16 -0.46
N ARG A 89 6.58 -8.28 -0.11
CA ARG A 89 5.97 -9.32 0.73
C ARG A 89 5.59 -8.80 2.11
N LEU A 90 6.43 -7.97 2.72
CA LEU A 90 6.15 -7.34 4.02
C LEU A 90 4.96 -6.39 3.93
N PHE A 91 4.89 -5.56 2.89
CA PHE A 91 3.74 -4.70 2.64
C PHE A 91 2.46 -5.52 2.47
N ARG A 92 2.47 -6.55 1.62
CA ARG A 92 1.31 -7.45 1.44
C ARG A 92 0.85 -8.05 2.76
N HIS A 93 1.78 -8.56 3.57
CA HIS A 93 1.45 -9.10 4.89
C HIS A 93 0.90 -8.02 5.84
N SER A 94 1.43 -6.79 5.81
CA SER A 94 0.90 -5.69 6.63
C SER A 94 -0.57 -5.38 6.30
N GLN A 95 -1.00 -5.56 5.05
CA GLN A 95 -2.38 -5.29 4.63
C GLN A 95 -3.40 -6.31 5.15
N THR A 96 -2.98 -7.39 5.84
CA THR A 96 -3.89 -8.29 6.55
C THR A 96 -4.31 -7.76 7.92
N PHE A 97 -3.61 -6.74 8.44
CA PHE A 97 -3.91 -6.12 9.74
C PHE A 97 -4.77 -4.88 9.53
N PRO A 98 -6.00 -4.83 10.06
CA PRO A 98 -6.93 -3.72 9.82
C PRO A 98 -6.34 -2.34 10.10
N GLU A 99 -5.55 -2.21 11.16
CA GLU A 99 -4.91 -0.95 11.57
C GLU A 99 -3.77 -0.48 10.65
N LEU A 100 -3.33 -1.32 9.70
CA LEU A 100 -2.30 -1.02 8.71
C LEU A 100 -2.85 -0.99 7.27
N GLN A 101 -4.16 -1.20 7.09
CA GLN A 101 -4.79 -1.17 5.77
C GLN A 101 -4.87 0.25 5.23
N VAL A 102 -4.31 0.44 4.03
CA VAL A 102 -4.30 1.76 3.38
C VAL A 102 -5.65 2.08 2.73
N ILE A 103 -6.25 1.10 2.05
CA ILE A 103 -7.45 1.29 1.24
C ILE A 103 -8.63 1.89 2.02
N PRO A 104 -9.02 1.36 3.21
CA PRO A 104 -10.15 1.92 3.94
C PRO A 104 -9.92 3.38 4.34
N VAL A 105 -8.68 3.72 4.72
CA VAL A 105 -8.31 5.09 5.12
C VAL A 105 -8.50 6.07 3.97
N LEU A 106 -8.08 5.72 2.74
CA LEU A 106 -8.26 6.58 1.57
C LEU A 106 -9.74 6.87 1.31
N PHE A 107 -10.60 5.85 1.30
CA PHE A 107 -12.03 6.00 1.00
C PHE A 107 -12.83 6.66 2.12
N GLN A 108 -12.40 6.54 3.37
CA GLN A 108 -13.09 7.16 4.51
C GLN A 108 -12.72 8.64 4.70
N ASN A 109 -11.46 9.02 4.42
CA ASN A 109 -10.94 10.33 4.80
C ASN A 109 -10.72 11.27 3.60
N THR A 110 -10.50 10.74 2.40
CA THR A 110 -10.13 11.57 1.23
C THR A 110 -11.03 11.33 0.02
N LEU A 111 -11.24 10.08 -0.37
CA LEU A 111 -12.04 9.69 -1.54
C LEU A 111 -13.51 9.44 -1.20
N ARG A 112 -13.99 9.98 -0.07
CA ARG A 112 -15.37 9.79 0.38
C ARG A 112 -16.33 10.50 -0.58
N GLN A 113 -17.46 9.85 -0.89
CA GLN A 113 -18.50 10.49 -1.69
C GLN A 113 -19.22 11.55 -0.84
N SER A 114 -19.45 12.73 -1.42
CA SER A 114 -20.09 13.89 -0.76
C SER A 114 -21.53 13.63 -0.30
N LYS A 115 -22.16 12.54 -0.72
CA LYS A 115 -23.54 12.16 -0.36
C LYS A 115 -23.73 11.79 1.12
N ASP A 116 -22.65 11.59 1.88
CA ASP A 116 -22.74 11.17 3.28
C ASP A 116 -22.65 12.30 4.31
N ASN A 117 -22.52 13.56 3.88
CA ASN A 117 -22.54 14.69 4.81
C ASN A 117 -23.99 15.18 4.97
N PRO A 118 -24.64 14.95 6.13
CA PRO A 118 -25.92 15.60 6.39
C PRO A 118 -25.67 17.12 6.37
N VAL A 119 -26.44 17.83 5.54
CA VAL A 119 -26.54 19.28 5.61
C VAL A 119 -27.24 19.59 6.93
N VAL A 120 -26.46 19.87 7.99
CA VAL A 120 -27.01 20.24 9.29
C VAL A 120 -27.34 21.73 9.25
N THR A 121 -28.63 22.05 9.12
CA THR A 121 -29.15 23.38 9.39
C THR A 121 -28.93 23.68 10.87
N LEU A 122 -28.16 24.72 11.17
CA LEU A 122 -27.68 25.11 12.51
C LEU A 122 -28.76 25.76 13.40
N ASP A 123 -29.99 25.26 13.35
CA ASP A 123 -31.11 25.94 14.02
C ASP A 123 -31.29 25.56 15.50
N HIS A 124 -30.59 24.56 16.05
CA HIS A 124 -30.84 24.08 17.43
C HIS A 124 -29.53 23.97 18.25
N ILE A 125 -29.07 25.12 18.75
CA ILE A 125 -27.81 25.28 19.51
C ILE A 125 -28.09 25.12 21.01
N PHE A 126 -28.28 23.91 21.55
CA PHE A 126 -27.99 23.60 22.97
C PHE A 126 -27.89 22.08 23.19
N GLY A 127 -26.73 21.60 23.66
CA GLY A 127 -26.55 20.24 24.20
C GLY A 127 -25.97 19.17 23.26
N VAL A 128 -25.58 19.51 22.03
CA VAL A 128 -24.99 18.55 21.06
C VAL A 128 -23.46 18.63 21.10
N GLU A 129 -22.78 17.48 21.20
CA GLU A 129 -21.32 17.42 21.04
C GLU A 129 -20.90 18.11 19.73
N PRO A 130 -19.79 18.88 19.72
CA PRO A 130 -19.33 19.54 18.50
C PRO A 130 -19.10 18.50 17.42
N MET A 131 -19.94 18.51 16.39
CA MET A 131 -19.75 17.64 15.24
C MET A 131 -18.42 18.01 14.59
N LYS A 132 -17.53 17.02 14.43
CA LYS A 132 -16.26 17.22 13.73
C LYS A 132 -16.55 17.63 12.29
N ILE A 133 -16.40 18.92 11.99
CA ILE A 133 -16.49 19.44 10.63
C ILE A 133 -15.19 19.05 9.92
N ILE A 134 -15.19 17.86 9.31
CA ILE A 134 -14.12 17.47 8.41
C ILE A 134 -14.41 18.17 7.08
N GLY A 135 -13.59 19.17 6.76
CA GLY A 135 -13.68 19.87 5.47
C GLY A 135 -13.51 18.89 4.30
N PRO A 136 -14.18 19.12 3.16
CA PRO A 136 -14.06 18.27 1.98
C PRO A 136 -12.60 18.18 1.54
N ALA A 137 -12.21 17.03 0.96
CA ALA A 137 -10.87 16.85 0.43
C ALA A 137 -10.57 17.87 -0.66
N THR A 138 -9.41 18.52 -0.54
CA THR A 138 -8.87 19.38 -1.60
C THR A 138 -8.41 18.57 -2.80
N ASP A 139 -8.30 19.23 -3.94
CA ASP A 139 -7.82 18.67 -5.21
C ASP A 139 -6.45 17.97 -5.05
N SER A 140 -5.51 18.62 -4.34
CA SER A 140 -4.21 18.02 -4.00
C SER A 140 -4.30 16.76 -3.14
N GLU A 141 -5.24 16.71 -2.19
CA GLU A 141 -5.46 15.51 -1.38
C GLU A 141 -5.99 14.36 -2.24
N VAL A 142 -6.96 14.66 -3.12
CA VAL A 142 -7.55 13.67 -4.03
C VAL A 142 -6.48 13.10 -4.97
N ALA A 143 -5.70 13.96 -5.64
CA ALA A 143 -4.64 13.51 -6.54
C ALA A 143 -3.60 12.62 -5.81
N LEU A 144 -3.16 13.00 -4.61
CA LEU A 144 -2.24 12.18 -3.82
C LEU A 144 -2.87 10.85 -3.39
N ALA A 145 -4.12 10.85 -2.95
CA ALA A 145 -4.83 9.63 -2.56
C ALA A 145 -5.00 8.66 -3.74
N LEU A 146 -5.26 9.17 -4.95
CA LEU A 146 -5.33 8.36 -6.17
C LEU A 146 -3.97 7.72 -6.51
N ARG A 147 -2.86 8.45 -6.39
CA ARG A 147 -1.51 7.88 -6.58
C ARG A 147 -1.15 6.85 -5.50
N VAL A 148 -1.58 7.06 -4.25
CA VAL A 148 -1.41 6.06 -3.18
C VAL A 148 -2.25 4.81 -3.47
N LEU A 149 -3.49 4.99 -3.95
CA LEU A 149 -4.38 3.89 -4.34
C LEU A 149 -3.77 3.07 -5.49
N GLU A 150 -3.30 3.73 -6.55
CA GLU A 150 -2.56 3.14 -7.66
C GLU A 150 -1.41 2.25 -7.14
N GLY A 151 -0.51 2.82 -6.33
CA GLY A 151 0.63 2.10 -5.78
C GLY A 151 0.23 0.89 -4.94
N CYS A 152 -0.82 0.99 -4.13
CA CYS A 152 -1.31 -0.13 -3.33
C CYS A 152 -1.82 -1.28 -4.21
N CYS A 153 -2.49 -0.98 -5.32
CA CYS A 153 -3.04 -1.95 -6.25
C CYS A 153 -1.94 -2.62 -7.10
N LEU A 154 -0.94 -1.87 -7.54
CA LEU A 154 0.22 -2.42 -8.27
C LEU A 154 1.07 -3.35 -7.38
N LEU A 155 1.24 -3.01 -6.10
CA LEU A 155 2.04 -3.81 -5.18
C LEU A 155 1.30 -5.04 -4.63
N HIS A 156 -0.03 -5.00 -4.54
CA HIS A 156 -0.85 -6.02 -3.90
C HIS A 156 -2.25 -6.12 -4.53
N SER A 157 -2.52 -7.23 -5.22
CA SER A 157 -3.82 -7.47 -5.87
C SER A 157 -5.01 -7.47 -4.88
N GLY A 158 -4.79 -7.92 -3.63
CA GLY A 158 -5.81 -7.85 -2.59
C GLY A 158 -6.28 -6.43 -2.26
N SER A 159 -5.45 -5.41 -2.55
CA SER A 159 -5.83 -4.01 -2.42
C SER A 159 -6.94 -3.63 -3.40
N ALA A 160 -6.89 -4.12 -4.65
CA ALA A 160 -7.94 -3.89 -5.64
C ALA A 160 -9.27 -4.55 -5.22
N SER A 161 -9.21 -5.77 -4.66
CA SER A 161 -10.39 -6.45 -4.10
C SER A 161 -10.97 -5.75 -2.88
N LEU A 162 -10.12 -5.15 -2.03
CA LEU A 162 -10.59 -4.35 -0.90
C LEU A 162 -11.24 -3.04 -1.39
N ALA A 163 -10.64 -2.38 -2.38
CA ALA A 163 -11.16 -1.16 -2.99
C ALA A 163 -12.52 -1.39 -3.66
N TYR A 164 -12.74 -2.56 -4.28
CA TYR A 164 -14.04 -2.98 -4.79
C TYR A 164 -15.16 -2.88 -3.72
N LYS A 165 -14.89 -3.30 -2.48
CA LYS A 165 -15.85 -3.20 -1.36
C LYS A 165 -16.22 -1.75 -1.02
N HIS A 166 -15.34 -0.80 -1.34
CA HIS A 166 -15.57 0.63 -1.18
C HIS A 166 -16.15 1.30 -2.44
N LYS A 167 -16.65 0.51 -3.40
CA LYS A 167 -17.22 1.00 -4.67
C LYS A 167 -16.24 1.89 -5.44
N ALA A 168 -14.95 1.55 -5.39
CA ALA A 168 -13.86 2.37 -5.92
C ALA A 168 -14.10 2.85 -7.35
N ILE A 169 -14.50 1.97 -8.26
CA ILE A 169 -14.77 2.33 -9.65
C ILE A 169 -15.81 3.45 -9.77
N LYS A 170 -16.93 3.37 -9.03
CA LYS A 170 -17.97 4.42 -9.04
C LYS A 170 -17.45 5.74 -8.49
N VAL A 171 -16.62 5.68 -7.44
CA VAL A 171 -15.96 6.88 -6.87
C VAL A 171 -15.04 7.53 -7.90
N LEU A 172 -14.19 6.74 -8.56
CA LEU A 172 -13.20 7.25 -9.51
C LEU A 172 -13.86 7.78 -10.78
N ILE A 173 -14.91 7.13 -11.31
CA ILE A 173 -15.70 7.69 -12.42
C ILE A 173 -16.31 9.05 -12.07
N ASN A 174 -16.81 9.21 -10.84
CA ASN A 174 -17.31 10.51 -10.40
C ASN A 174 -16.19 11.55 -10.31
N ILE A 175 -15.01 11.19 -9.78
CA ILE A 175 -13.84 12.08 -9.75
C ILE A 175 -13.44 12.49 -11.17
N LEU A 176 -13.32 11.53 -12.08
CA LEU A 176 -12.98 11.75 -13.49
C LEU A 176 -13.93 12.76 -14.15
N SER A 177 -15.22 12.69 -13.80
CA SER A 177 -16.27 13.53 -14.38
C SER A 177 -16.42 14.92 -13.73
N THR A 178 -15.84 15.15 -12.54
CA THR A 178 -16.15 16.35 -11.72
C THR A 178 -14.93 17.15 -11.26
N ARG A 179 -13.72 16.60 -11.38
CA ARG A 179 -12.48 17.24 -10.91
C ARG A 179 -11.61 17.70 -12.09
N GLY A 180 -10.54 18.43 -11.77
CA GLY A 180 -9.64 19.03 -12.75
C GLY A 180 -8.62 18.04 -13.33
N VAL A 181 -7.81 18.56 -14.26
CA VAL A 181 -6.85 17.79 -15.07
C VAL A 181 -5.88 16.97 -14.21
N LEU A 182 -5.37 17.54 -13.11
CA LEU A 182 -4.41 16.84 -12.24
C LEU A 182 -5.01 15.63 -11.53
N GLU A 183 -6.27 15.74 -11.07
CA GLU A 183 -6.98 14.63 -10.45
C GLU A 183 -7.39 13.61 -11.50
N GLN A 184 -7.79 14.05 -12.69
CA GLN A 184 -8.16 13.19 -13.81
C GLN A 184 -7.00 12.30 -14.25
N GLU A 185 -5.79 12.86 -14.41
CA GLU A 185 -4.59 12.10 -14.76
C GLU A 185 -4.31 11.00 -13.71
N ALA A 186 -4.25 11.38 -12.42
CA ALA A 186 -4.05 10.41 -11.34
C ALA A 186 -5.19 9.40 -11.23
N CYS A 187 -6.42 9.78 -11.61
CA CYS A 187 -7.60 8.93 -11.58
C CYS A 187 -7.53 7.85 -12.66
N LEU A 188 -7.06 8.19 -13.87
CA LEU A 188 -6.88 7.22 -14.96
C LEU A 188 -5.85 6.14 -14.58
N ASP A 189 -4.70 6.55 -14.03
CA ASP A 189 -3.68 5.62 -13.53
C ASP A 189 -4.26 4.69 -12.44
N ALA A 190 -5.00 5.24 -11.49
CA ALA A 190 -5.64 4.47 -10.43
C ALA A 190 -6.74 3.52 -10.95
N LEU A 191 -7.52 3.94 -11.95
CA LEU A 191 -8.52 3.10 -12.61
C LEU A 191 -7.86 1.90 -13.29
N LEU A 192 -6.78 2.12 -14.03
CA LEU A 192 -6.01 1.04 -14.65
C LEU A 192 -5.48 0.06 -13.61
N ALA A 193 -4.87 0.56 -12.53
CA ALA A 193 -4.35 -0.28 -11.45
C ALA A 193 -5.45 -1.08 -10.73
N LEU A 194 -6.65 -0.50 -10.55
CA LEU A 194 -7.79 -1.19 -9.95
C LEU A 194 -8.35 -2.30 -10.83
N MET A 195 -8.33 -2.11 -12.14
CA MET A 195 -8.85 -3.06 -13.11
C MET A 195 -7.83 -4.13 -13.49
N LEU A 196 -6.54 -3.90 -13.21
CA LEU A 196 -5.47 -4.86 -13.45
C LEU A 196 -5.78 -6.16 -12.68
N ASP A 197 -5.98 -7.24 -13.43
CA ASP A 197 -6.30 -8.59 -12.92
C ASP A 197 -7.53 -8.67 -11.99
N CYS A 198 -8.47 -7.71 -12.07
CA CYS A 198 -9.68 -7.70 -11.24
C CYS A 198 -10.96 -7.62 -12.08
N SER A 199 -11.52 -8.79 -12.42
CA SER A 199 -12.75 -8.90 -13.23
C SER A 199 -13.95 -8.20 -12.60
N SER A 200 -14.11 -8.24 -11.27
CA SER A 200 -15.20 -7.53 -10.58
C SER A 200 -15.13 -6.02 -10.78
N ASN A 201 -13.92 -5.44 -10.77
CA ASN A 201 -13.74 -4.02 -11.05
C ASN A 201 -13.98 -3.71 -12.54
N GLN A 202 -13.53 -4.58 -13.45
CA GLN A 202 -13.77 -4.43 -14.89
C GLN A 202 -15.26 -4.42 -15.23
N MET A 203 -16.05 -5.34 -14.67
CA MET A 203 -17.50 -5.38 -14.92
C MET A 203 -18.20 -4.11 -14.40
N VAL A 204 -17.83 -3.62 -13.21
CA VAL A 204 -18.41 -2.37 -12.68
C VAL A 204 -18.01 -1.17 -13.55
N PHE A 205 -16.79 -1.16 -14.11
CA PHE A 205 -16.35 -0.09 -15.00
C PHE A 205 -17.16 -0.05 -16.29
N GLU A 206 -17.45 -1.22 -16.87
CA GLU A 206 -18.34 -1.36 -18.02
C GLU A 206 -19.78 -0.93 -17.70
N GLU A 207 -20.35 -1.38 -16.57
CA GLU A 207 -21.68 -0.97 -16.10
C GLU A 207 -21.80 0.55 -15.91
N CYS A 208 -20.70 1.20 -15.53
CA CYS A 208 -20.63 2.65 -15.36
C CYS A 208 -20.35 3.41 -16.66
N ARG A 209 -20.31 2.73 -17.83
CA ARG A 209 -19.93 3.32 -19.12
C ARG A 209 -18.59 4.04 -19.05
N GLY A 210 -17.61 3.39 -18.40
CA GLY A 210 -16.32 3.98 -18.10
C GLY A 210 -15.53 4.36 -19.35
N ILE A 211 -15.63 3.57 -20.43
CA ILE A 211 -14.98 3.86 -21.71
C ILE A 211 -15.56 5.13 -22.35
N GLU A 212 -16.88 5.30 -22.33
CA GLU A 212 -17.52 6.50 -22.83
C GLU A 212 -17.08 7.74 -22.05
N LYS A 213 -16.98 7.62 -20.71
CA LYS A 213 -16.49 8.71 -19.84
C LYS A 213 -15.05 9.11 -20.15
N VAL A 214 -14.16 8.14 -20.37
CA VAL A 214 -12.77 8.41 -20.79
C VAL A 214 -12.73 9.03 -22.19
N THR A 215 -13.59 8.59 -23.10
CA THR A 215 -13.66 9.13 -24.47
C THR A 215 -14.17 10.57 -24.49
N GLU A 216 -15.16 10.91 -23.65
CA GLU A 216 -15.64 12.29 -23.45
C GLU A 216 -14.48 13.19 -23.00
N LEU A 217 -13.71 12.75 -22.01
CA LEU A 217 -12.56 13.49 -21.49
C LEU A 217 -11.51 13.82 -22.57
N ILE A 218 -11.13 12.84 -23.39
CA ILE A 218 -10.13 13.03 -24.46
C ILE A 218 -10.61 14.02 -25.53
N LYS A 219 -11.92 14.05 -25.82
CA LYS A 219 -12.50 14.98 -26.80
C LYS A 219 -12.49 16.41 -26.28
N ASP A 220 -12.73 16.60 -24.98
CA ASP A 220 -12.70 17.92 -24.35
C ASP A 220 -11.27 18.50 -24.34
N GLU A 221 -10.23 17.67 -24.16
CA GLU A 221 -8.83 18.11 -24.27
C GLU A 221 -8.46 18.58 -25.69
N GLN A 222 -8.96 17.90 -26.74
CA GLN A 222 -8.68 18.26 -28.13
C GLN A 222 -9.46 19.50 -28.60
N GLY A 223 -10.61 19.81 -27.98
CA GLY A 223 -11.40 21.01 -28.27
C GLY A 223 -10.85 22.30 -27.64
N GLY A 224 -10.06 22.17 -26.58
CA GLY A 224 -9.52 23.29 -25.78
C GLY A 224 -8.24 23.95 -26.32
N GLU A 225 -7.59 23.38 -27.33
CA GLU A 225 -6.30 23.89 -27.85
C GLU A 225 -6.42 25.11 -28.79
N ASN A 226 -7.61 25.67 -29.00
CA ASN A 226 -7.83 26.82 -29.89
C ASN A 226 -7.95 28.18 -29.19
N ILE A 227 -7.44 28.34 -27.97
CA ILE A 227 -7.34 29.65 -27.32
C ILE A 227 -5.89 29.89 -26.87
N SER A 228 -5.12 30.46 -27.79
CA SER A 228 -3.78 31.00 -27.58
C SER A 228 -3.72 31.93 -26.37
N CYS A 229 -2.86 31.63 -25.39
CA CYS A 229 -2.05 32.61 -24.66
C CYS A 229 -0.96 31.94 -23.78
N LEU A 230 0.28 32.14 -24.19
CA LEU A 230 1.52 32.32 -23.40
C LEU A 230 2.11 31.15 -22.58
N GLY A 231 3.29 30.72 -23.03
CA GLY A 231 4.43 30.47 -22.13
C GLY A 231 4.94 29.03 -22.05
N ASN A 232 5.98 28.73 -22.84
CA ASN A 232 6.91 27.60 -22.69
C ASN A 232 6.32 26.18 -22.68
N ARG A 233 6.02 25.66 -23.88
CA ARG A 233 5.96 24.21 -24.16
C ARG A 233 7.34 23.66 -24.56
N ASP A 234 8.34 23.83 -23.71
CA ASP A 234 9.58 23.05 -23.76
C ASP A 234 9.56 22.08 -22.57
N HIS A 235 8.83 20.96 -22.70
CA HIS A 235 9.01 19.68 -21.99
C HIS A 235 7.76 18.79 -22.19
N ILE A 236 7.43 18.43 -23.43
CA ILE A 236 6.58 17.27 -23.68
C ILE A 236 7.54 16.08 -23.90
N LYS A 237 7.77 15.29 -22.85
CA LYS A 237 8.31 13.94 -23.02
C LYS A 237 7.15 13.02 -23.45
N PRO A 238 7.36 12.14 -24.44
CA PRO A 238 6.34 11.19 -24.86
C PRO A 238 6.03 10.20 -23.73
N TYR A 239 4.76 10.06 -23.38
CA TYR A 239 4.23 9.08 -22.42
C TYR A 239 4.46 7.67 -22.99
N VAL A 240 5.46 6.98 -22.44
CA VAL A 240 5.57 5.52 -22.44
C VAL A 240 5.75 5.15 -20.97
N GLY A 241 4.86 4.30 -20.44
CA GLY A 241 4.71 3.96 -19.02
C GLY A 241 6.03 3.85 -18.25
N ALA A 242 6.36 4.93 -17.53
CA ALA A 242 7.48 5.00 -16.61
C ALA A 242 7.32 6.18 -15.63
N SER A 243 6.16 6.31 -14.97
CA SER A 243 6.00 7.31 -13.88
C SER A 243 6.43 6.79 -12.50
N TRP A 244 7.15 5.68 -12.44
CA TRP A 244 7.67 5.10 -11.19
C TRP A 244 9.18 5.30 -10.97
N ILE A 245 9.89 5.92 -11.91
CA ILE A 245 11.34 6.18 -11.77
C ILE A 245 11.63 7.65 -12.08
N GLY A 246 11.90 8.44 -11.04
CA GLY A 246 12.64 9.70 -11.16
C GLY A 246 11.99 10.92 -10.50
N ALA A 247 12.25 11.11 -9.21
CA ALA A 247 12.65 12.37 -8.53
C ALA A 247 12.77 12.13 -7.02
#